data_AF-A0A2M7API4-F1
#
_entry.id   AF-A0A2M7API4-F1
#
_cell.length_a   1.000
_cell.length_b   1.000
_cell.length_c   1.000
_cell.angle_alpha   90.00
_cell.angle_beta   90.00
_cell.angle_gamma   90.00
#
_symmetry.space_group_name_H-M   'P 1'
#
loop_
_entity.id
_entity.type
_entity.pdbx_description
1 polymer ?
#
loop_
_entity_poly.entity_id
_entity_poly.type
_entity_poly.pdbx_seq_one_letter_code
_entity_poly.pdbx_strand_id
1 'polypeptide(L)'
;MTKLIFIILIFLLGSFGSYLFFSIQNPAFEKLSPEAMYQRTIKERDSAIDQAIARGDYRCCINPPCTMCYMEANQWNNFTAGTCACDDLIAQGKEPCPQCQRELCESCKVPDKTDDNLETINE
;
A
#
# COMPACT_ATOMS: atom_id res chain seq x y z
N MET A 1 27.99 14.27 39.54
CA MET A 1 28.49 14.31 38.14
C MET A 1 28.63 12.93 37.52
N THR A 2 29.27 11.96 38.17
CA THR A 2 29.44 10.58 37.67
C THR A 2 28.12 9.87 37.29
N LYS A 3 27.06 10.01 38.09
CA LYS A 3 25.74 9.41 37.78
C LYS A 3 25.11 9.93 36.48
N LEU A 4 25.32 11.22 36.13
CA LEU A 4 24.85 11.80 34.87
C LEU A 4 25.65 11.26 33.67
N ILE A 5 26.96 11.07 33.84
CA ILE A 5 27.84 10.50 32.80
C ILE A 5 27.40 9.07 32.44
N PHE A 6 27.05 8.25 33.44
CA PHE A 6 26.55 6.89 33.20
C PHE A 6 25.23 6.86 32.43
N ILE A 7 24.30 7.78 32.71
CA ILE A 7 23.01 7.86 32.00
C ILE A 7 23.23 8.24 30.53
N ILE A 8 24.12 9.20 30.26
CA ILE A 8 24.45 9.63 28.89
C ILE A 8 25.11 8.48 28.10
N LEU A 9 26.01 7.73 28.74
CA LEU A 9 26.65 6.56 28.11
C LEU A 9 25.65 5.48 27.72
N ILE A 10 24.66 5.18 28.56
CA ILE A 10 23.61 4.19 28.26
C ILE A 10 22.77 4.66 27.07
N PHE A 11 22.39 5.94 27.03
CA PHE A 11 21.64 6.50 25.89
C PHE A 11 22.45 6.46 24.58
N LEU A 12 23.75 6.76 24.62
CA LEU A 12 24.62 6.69 23.45
C LEU A 12 24.80 5.25 22.96
N LEU A 13 25.02 4.30 23.87
CA LEU A 13 25.13 2.88 23.53
C LEU A 13 23.82 2.32 22.96
N GLY A 14 22.67 2.68 23.55
CA GLY A 14 21.36 2.28 23.03
C GLY A 14 21.06 2.86 21.66
N SER A 15 21.38 4.14 21.44
CA SER A 15 21.21 4.81 20.14
C SER A 15 22.12 4.21 19.07
N PHE A 16 23.37 3.93 19.42
CA PHE A 16 24.34 3.32 18.49
C PHE A 16 23.97 1.88 18.15
N GLY A 17 23.54 1.07 19.13
CA GLY A 17 23.04 -0.28 18.90
C GLY A 17 21.81 -0.30 18.00
N SER A 18 20.87 0.63 18.21
CA SER A 18 19.69 0.77 17.36
C SER A 18 20.07 1.19 15.94
N TYR A 19 20.99 2.13 15.78
CA TYR A 19 21.50 2.56 14.47
C TYR A 19 22.13 1.40 13.68
N LEU A 20 22.96 0.58 14.34
CA LEU A 20 23.54 -0.61 13.71
C LEU A 20 22.49 -1.66 13.37
N PHE A 21 21.47 -1.84 14.20
CA PHE A 21 20.38 -2.77 13.92
C PHE A 21 19.54 -2.31 12.70
N PHE A 22 19.26 -1.01 12.59
CA PHE A 22 18.53 -0.45 11.45
C PHE A 22 19.36 -0.44 10.16
N SER A 23 20.67 -0.17 10.22
CA SER A 23 21.52 -0.15 9.02
C SER A 23 21.77 -1.53 8.39
N ILE A 24 21.51 -2.62 9.13
CA ILE A 24 21.58 -3.99 8.63
C ILE A 24 20.26 -4.40 7.93
N GLN A 25 19.22 -3.58 7.95
CA GLN A 25 17.96 -3.91 7.28
C GLN A 25 18.09 -3.81 5.74
N ASN A 26 18.30 -4.98 5.14
CA ASN A 26 18.14 -5.34 3.72
C ASN A 26 18.96 -4.59 2.64
N PRO A 27 20.31 -4.59 2.70
CA PRO A 27 21.15 -4.17 1.57
C PRO A 27 20.98 -5.04 0.32
N ALA A 28 20.19 -6.12 0.40
CA ALA A 28 19.91 -7.02 -0.72
C ALA A 28 18.88 -6.47 -1.71
N PHE A 29 17.99 -5.55 -1.32
CA PHE A 29 17.01 -4.97 -2.24
C PHE A 29 17.64 -3.90 -3.14
N GLU A 30 18.44 -3.00 -2.55
CA GLU A 30 19.12 -1.91 -3.28
C GLU A 30 20.15 -2.41 -4.31
N LYS A 31 20.61 -3.66 -4.18
CA LYS A 31 21.55 -4.30 -5.11
C LYS A 31 20.88 -4.96 -6.31
N LEU A 32 19.56 -5.00 -6.36
CA LEU A 32 18.81 -5.57 -7.48
C LEU A 32 18.80 -4.60 -8.66
N SER A 33 18.67 -5.13 -9.89
CA SER A 33 18.33 -4.29 -11.03
C SER A 33 16.92 -3.71 -10.86
N PRO A 34 16.58 -2.57 -11.49
CA PRO A 34 15.23 -2.00 -11.43
C PRO A 34 14.11 -3.00 -11.77
N GLU A 35 14.32 -3.85 -12.78
CA GLU A 35 13.38 -4.90 -13.16
C GLU A 35 13.21 -5.94 -12.06
N ALA A 36 14.31 -6.37 -11.43
CA ALA A 36 14.28 -7.31 -10.33
C ALA A 36 13.64 -6.71 -9.07
N MET A 37 13.86 -5.42 -8.81
CA MET A 37 13.16 -4.69 -7.74
C MET A 37 11.66 -4.67 -8.00
N TYR A 38 11.24 -4.31 -9.22
CA TYR A 38 9.83 -4.29 -9.62
C TYR A 38 9.17 -5.67 -9.44
N GLN A 39 9.77 -6.73 -9.98
CA GLN A 39 9.23 -8.09 -9.86
C GLN A 39 9.13 -8.55 -8.41
N ARG A 40 10.13 -8.21 -7.59
CA ARG A 40 10.09 -8.50 -6.16
C ARG A 40 8.95 -7.75 -5.46
N THR A 41 8.79 -6.46 -5.73
CA THR A 41 7.69 -5.66 -5.15
C THR A 41 6.31 -6.21 -5.51
N ILE A 42 6.11 -6.58 -6.78
CA ILE A 42 4.85 -7.20 -7.24
C ILE A 42 4.60 -8.51 -6.50
N LYS A 43 5.61 -9.38 -6.39
CA LYS A 43 5.49 -10.66 -5.68
C LYS A 43 5.17 -10.50 -4.19
N GLU A 44 5.85 -9.58 -3.51
CA GLU A 44 5.60 -9.32 -2.08
C GLU A 44 4.19 -8.75 -1.86
N ARG A 45 3.76 -7.82 -2.73
CA ARG A 45 2.39 -7.28 -2.71
C ARG A 45 1.35 -8.38 -2.88
N ASP A 46 1.49 -9.22 -3.91
CA ASP A 46 0.51 -10.25 -4.24
C ASP A 46 0.44 -11.29 -3.12
N SER A 47 1.59 -11.71 -2.58
CA SER A 47 1.65 -12.57 -1.39
C SER A 47 0.93 -11.95 -0.18
N ALA A 48 1.07 -10.65 0.03
CA ALA A 48 0.44 -9.98 1.15
C ALA A 48 -1.08 -9.83 0.98
N ILE A 49 -1.55 -9.62 -0.25
CA ILE A 49 -2.97 -9.68 -0.62
C ILE A 49 -3.53 -11.09 -0.40
N ASP A 50 -2.86 -12.14 -0.87
CA ASP A 50 -3.28 -13.52 -0.68
C ASP A 50 -3.45 -13.87 0.81
N GLN A 51 -2.52 -13.41 1.64
CA GLN A 51 -2.62 -13.58 3.09
C GLN A 51 -3.81 -12.81 3.68
N ALA A 52 -4.09 -11.60 3.21
CA ALA A 52 -5.25 -10.82 3.65
C ALA A 52 -6.57 -11.47 3.22
N ILE A 53 -6.63 -12.07 2.03
CA ILE A 53 -7.77 -12.87 1.56
C ILE A 53 -7.96 -14.09 2.48
N ALA A 54 -6.90 -14.82 2.79
CA ALA A 54 -6.96 -16.00 3.65
C ALA A 54 -7.45 -15.67 5.08
N ARG A 55 -7.17 -14.46 5.58
CA ARG A 55 -7.70 -13.95 6.85
C ARG A 55 -9.14 -13.45 6.76
N GLY A 56 -9.68 -13.26 5.56
CA GLY A 56 -10.99 -12.66 5.31
C GLY A 56 -11.00 -11.13 5.34
N ASP A 57 -9.84 -10.49 5.46
CA ASP A 57 -9.67 -9.03 5.53
C ASP A 57 -9.77 -8.35 4.15
N TYR A 58 -9.73 -9.14 3.08
CA TYR A 58 -9.65 -8.64 1.71
C TYR A 58 -10.77 -9.21 0.83
N ARG A 59 -11.88 -8.47 0.74
CA ARG A 59 -13.08 -8.84 -0.02
C ARG A 59 -13.21 -7.98 -1.28
N CYS A 60 -12.40 -8.29 -2.29
CA CYS A 60 -12.45 -7.63 -3.59
C CYS A 60 -13.50 -8.28 -4.51
N CYS A 61 -14.09 -7.50 -5.41
CA CYS A 61 -15.19 -7.91 -6.29
C CYS A 61 -14.73 -8.69 -7.55
N ILE A 62 -13.43 -8.77 -7.81
CA ILE A 62 -12.83 -9.30 -9.06
C ILE A 62 -11.71 -10.29 -8.76
N ASN A 63 -11.41 -11.14 -9.74
CA ASN A 63 -10.30 -12.09 -9.72
C ASN A 63 -9.47 -11.93 -11.01
N PRO A 64 -8.16 -11.58 -10.95
CA PRO A 64 -7.33 -11.42 -9.74
C PRO A 64 -7.76 -10.23 -8.86
N PRO A 65 -7.44 -10.26 -7.55
CA PRO A 65 -7.81 -9.19 -6.63
C PRO A 65 -7.26 -7.84 -7.08
N CYS A 66 -8.06 -6.80 -6.89
CA CYS A 66 -7.63 -5.42 -7.04
C CYS A 66 -6.39 -5.13 -6.17
N THR A 67 -5.53 -4.22 -6.60
CA THR A 67 -4.32 -3.84 -5.84
C THR A 67 -4.47 -2.48 -5.17
N MET A 68 -5.39 -1.65 -5.68
CA MET A 68 -5.63 -0.30 -5.19
C MET A 68 -6.05 -0.30 -3.71
N CYS A 69 -6.93 -1.22 -3.30
CA CYS A 69 -7.41 -1.27 -1.93
C CYS A 69 -6.31 -1.67 -0.93
N TYR A 70 -5.23 -2.32 -1.39
CA TYR A 70 -4.20 -2.81 -0.49
C TYR A 70 -3.24 -1.71 0.00
N MET A 71 -2.93 -0.71 -0.83
CA MET A 71 -1.82 0.22 -0.58
C MET A 71 -2.13 1.31 0.46
N GLU A 72 -3.21 2.05 0.29
CA GLU A 72 -3.51 3.24 1.09
C GLU A 72 -4.92 3.20 1.67
N ALA A 73 -5.12 3.82 2.83
CA ALA A 73 -6.45 3.97 3.45
C ALA A 73 -7.38 4.79 2.54
N ASN A 74 -8.56 4.24 2.23
CA ASN A 74 -9.55 4.86 1.37
C ASN A 74 -10.96 4.34 1.69
N GLN A 75 -12.00 4.87 1.04
CA GLN A 75 -13.37 4.47 1.33
C GLN A 75 -13.67 2.98 1.05
N TRP A 76 -12.98 2.36 0.08
CA TRP A 76 -13.22 0.96 -0.32
C TRP A 76 -12.50 -0.07 0.55
N ASN A 77 -11.63 0.38 1.46
CA ASN A 77 -11.03 -0.44 2.51
C ASN A 77 -11.39 0.05 3.92
N ASN A 78 -12.52 0.76 4.05
CA ASN A 78 -12.97 1.35 5.32
C ASN A 78 -11.86 2.15 6.03
N PHE A 79 -11.07 2.88 5.25
CA PHE A 79 -9.94 3.68 5.71
C PHE A 79 -8.87 2.87 6.48
N THR A 80 -8.73 1.58 6.16
CA THR A 80 -7.75 0.69 6.76
C THR A 80 -6.88 0.07 5.67
N ALA A 81 -5.62 0.51 5.59
CA ALA A 81 -4.65 -0.01 4.63
C ALA A 81 -4.45 -1.53 4.80
N GLY A 82 -4.14 -2.22 3.71
CA GLY A 82 -3.99 -3.69 3.69
C GLY A 82 -5.30 -4.49 3.71
N THR A 83 -6.46 -3.84 3.65
CA THR A 83 -7.79 -4.50 3.64
C THR A 83 -8.57 -4.17 2.37
N CYS A 84 -9.71 -4.84 2.15
CA CYS A 84 -10.66 -4.49 1.09
C CYS A 84 -12.08 -4.88 1.51
N ALA A 85 -13.03 -3.99 1.25
CA ALA A 85 -14.46 -4.18 1.55
C ALA A 85 -15.34 -3.91 0.31
N CYS A 86 -14.76 -3.91 -0.90
CA CYS A 86 -15.49 -3.59 -2.13
C CYS A 86 -16.75 -4.43 -2.31
N ASP A 87 -16.67 -5.74 -2.07
CA ASP A 87 -17.81 -6.65 -2.25
C ASP A 87 -18.99 -6.27 -1.34
N ASP A 88 -18.71 -6.02 -0.05
CA ASP A 88 -19.75 -5.61 0.91
C ASP A 88 -20.36 -4.25 0.56
N LEU A 89 -19.53 -3.30 0.11
CA LEU A 89 -19.96 -1.96 -0.26
C LEU A 89 -20.89 -2.03 -1.47
N ILE A 90 -20.57 -2.86 -2.47
CA ILE A 90 -21.41 -3.09 -3.65
C ILE A 90 -22.73 -3.75 -3.24
N ALA A 91 -22.69 -4.75 -2.35
CA ALA A 91 -23.90 -5.39 -1.83
C ALA A 91 -24.82 -4.41 -1.08
N GLN A 92 -24.26 -3.33 -0.52
CA GLN A 92 -25.00 -2.23 0.12
C GLN A 92 -25.51 -1.17 -0.88
N GLY A 93 -25.23 -1.31 -2.18
CA GLY A 93 -25.57 -0.32 -3.22
C GLY A 93 -24.64 0.89 -3.26
N LYS A 94 -23.44 0.81 -2.66
CA LYS A 94 -22.43 1.88 -2.73
C LYS A 94 -21.58 1.76 -4.00
N GLU A 95 -20.88 2.84 -4.31
CA GLU A 95 -20.06 2.94 -5.52
C GLU A 95 -18.88 1.94 -5.51
N PRO A 96 -18.70 1.15 -6.59
CA PRO A 96 -17.55 0.24 -6.71
C PRO A 96 -16.23 1.01 -6.82
N CYS A 97 -15.11 0.37 -6.50
CA CYS A 97 -13.81 0.99 -6.76
C CYS A 97 -13.53 1.08 -8.28
N PRO A 98 -12.66 1.98 -8.74
CA PRO A 98 -12.37 2.12 -10.18
C PRO A 98 -11.86 0.85 -10.87
N GLN A 99 -11.21 -0.06 -10.15
CA GLN A 99 -10.82 -1.37 -10.70
C GLN A 99 -12.04 -2.30 -10.83
N CYS A 100 -12.89 -2.37 -9.80
CA CYS A 100 -14.16 -3.09 -9.82
C CYS A 100 -15.10 -2.57 -10.92
N GLN A 101 -15.20 -1.26 -11.09
CA GLN A 101 -16.11 -0.64 -12.05
C GLN A 101 -15.78 -1.02 -13.50
N ARG A 102 -14.49 -1.09 -13.84
CA ARG A 102 -14.04 -1.46 -15.19
C ARG A 102 -14.40 -2.91 -15.55
N GLU A 103 -14.29 -3.81 -14.58
CA GLU A 103 -14.59 -5.24 -14.79
C GLU A 103 -16.09 -5.55 -14.70
N LEU A 104 -16.83 -4.86 -13.81
CA LEU A 104 -18.26 -5.09 -13.62
C LEU A 104 -19.13 -4.43 -14.70
N CYS A 105 -18.59 -3.52 -15.50
CA CYS A 105 -19.34 -2.87 -16.57
C CYS A 105 -18.47 -2.54 -17.79
N GLU A 106 -18.35 -3.50 -18.72
CA GLU A 106 -17.63 -3.34 -20.00
C GLU A 106 -18.12 -2.15 -20.84
N SER A 107 -19.40 -1.75 -20.70
CA SER A 107 -20.02 -0.68 -21.51
C SER A 107 -20.29 0.62 -20.74
N CYS A 108 -19.94 0.71 -19.46
CA CYS A 108 -20.09 1.95 -18.72
C CYS A 108 -18.91 2.87 -19.08
N LYS A 109 -19.20 4.04 -19.65
CA LYS A 109 -18.21 5.12 -19.72
C LYS A 109 -17.80 5.49 -18.30
N VAL A 110 -16.67 4.99 -17.83
CA VAL A 110 -16.03 5.52 -16.63
C VAL A 110 -15.65 6.96 -16.94
N PRO A 111 -16.15 7.98 -16.22
CA PRO A 111 -15.64 9.32 -16.40
C PRO A 111 -14.16 9.30 -16.07
N ASP A 112 -13.34 9.51 -17.08
CA ASP A 112 -11.90 9.62 -16.93
C ASP A 112 -11.62 10.84 -16.05
N LYS A 113 -11.24 10.62 -14.79
CA LYS A 113 -10.71 11.68 -13.94
C LYS A 113 -9.25 11.92 -14.30
N THR A 114 -9.00 12.24 -15.56
CA THR A 114 -7.82 12.98 -16.00
C THR A 114 -8.34 14.31 -16.53
N ASP A 115 -8.66 15.22 -15.62
CA ASP A 115 -8.81 16.65 -15.90
C ASP A 115 -8.91 17.37 -14.54
N ASP A 116 -7.85 17.26 -13.74
CA ASP A 116 -7.56 18.24 -12.70
C ASP A 116 -6.13 18.70 -12.95
N ASN A 117 -6.01 19.93 -13.48
CA ASN A 117 -4.81 20.65 -13.93
C ASN A 117 -4.41 20.49 -15.41
N LEU A 118 -5.14 21.19 -16.29
CA LEU A 118 -4.48 21.95 -17.35
C LEU A 118 -4.97 23.39 -17.26
N GLU A 119 -4.20 24.20 -16.53
CA GLU A 119 -4.31 25.64 -16.53
C GLU A 119 -4.37 26.15 -17.97
N THR A 120 -5.37 26.98 -18.22
CA THR A 120 -5.53 27.89 -19.35
C THR A 120 -4.20 28.46 -19.84
N ILE A 121 -3.83 28.09 -21.06
CA ILE A 121 -2.98 28.93 -21.90
C ILE A 121 -3.58 28.91 -23.32
N ASN A 122 -3.73 30.12 -23.88
CA ASN A 122 -3.94 30.49 -25.29
C ASN A 122 -5.32 31.09 -25.62
N GLU A 123 -5.37 32.42 -25.59
CA GLU A 123 -5.42 33.35 -26.75
C GLU A 123 -6.18 34.65 -26.43
#